data_AF-A0A6A2ZPD8-F1
#
_entry.id   AF-A0A6A2ZPD8-F1
#
_cell.length_a   1.000
_cell.length_b   1.000
_cell.length_c   1.000
_cell.angle_alpha   90.00
_cell.angle_beta   90.00
_cell.angle_gamma   90.00
#
_symmetry.space_group_name_H-M   'P 1'
#
loop_
_entity.id
_entity.type
_entity.pdbx_description
1 polymer ?
#
loop_
_entity_poly.entity_id
_entity_poly.type
_entity_poly.pdbx_seq_one_letter_code
_entity_poly.pdbx_strand_id
1 'polypeptide(L)'
;MQACNGASMIGSLQQPIRIKVDRPTFHLKGSGYSGIKLNSVKPCRAQLESILVTGRSPFSDTAPVLETGFVDHGLNEADPDVQSIINKEKERQFKSLELIASENFTSRAVMEAVGSCLTNKYSEGLPGKGYYGGNEYTDELETLCQKRALAAFHLDENKWGVNVQLLSGLTDYDMLEKTATLFRPKLIIAGASAYPRDFDYPRMRKIADVVGAFLMMDMAHISGLVASSVVGDPFEYCAIVTTTMHKF
;
A
#
# COMPACT_ATOMS: atom_id res chain seq x y z
N MET A 1 35.36 -21.46 -31.72
CA MET A 1 34.39 -21.86 -32.77
C MET A 1 33.10 -22.28 -32.09
N GLN A 2 31.99 -21.76 -32.62
CA GLN A 2 30.60 -22.17 -32.48
C GLN A 2 29.83 -21.94 -31.17
N ALA A 3 28.86 -21.02 -31.30
CA ALA A 3 27.76 -20.70 -30.43
C ALA A 3 26.59 -21.68 -30.60
N CYS A 4 25.80 -21.87 -29.54
CA CYS A 4 24.42 -22.33 -29.64
C CYS A 4 23.52 -21.44 -28.77
N ASN A 5 22.57 -20.78 -29.44
CA ASN A 5 21.47 -20.02 -28.86
C ASN A 5 20.43 -20.98 -28.24
N GLY A 6 19.88 -20.61 -27.09
CA GLY A 6 18.71 -21.24 -26.49
C GLY A 6 17.98 -20.26 -25.58
N ALA A 7 16.89 -19.67 -26.08
CA ALA A 7 16.00 -18.81 -25.31
C ALA A 7 15.22 -19.64 -24.28
N SER A 8 15.27 -19.24 -23.00
CA SER A 8 14.45 -19.80 -21.93
C SER A 8 13.36 -18.80 -21.54
N MET A 9 12.15 -19.07 -22.00
CA MET A 9 10.92 -18.39 -21.56
C MET A 9 10.53 -18.97 -20.19
N ILE A 10 10.59 -18.17 -19.12
CA ILE A 10 10.07 -18.53 -17.80
C ILE A 10 8.59 -18.14 -17.76
N GLY A 11 7.73 -19.09 -18.09
CA GLY A 11 6.28 -19.00 -17.86
C GLY A 11 5.92 -19.68 -16.54
N SER A 12 5.37 -18.91 -15.62
CA SER A 12 4.86 -19.33 -14.31
C SER A 12 3.61 -20.21 -14.46
N LEU A 13 3.77 -21.52 -14.25
CA LEU A 13 2.66 -22.47 -14.07
C LEU A 13 2.05 -22.28 -12.67
N GLN A 14 0.98 -21.48 -12.55
CA GLN A 14 0.09 -21.55 -11.40
C GLN A 14 -0.83 -22.76 -11.54
N GLN A 15 -0.59 -23.81 -10.74
CA GLN A 15 -1.52 -24.92 -10.57
C GLN A 15 -2.62 -24.53 -9.56
N PRO A 16 -3.92 -24.76 -9.86
CA PRO A 16 -4.99 -24.51 -8.91
C PRO A 16 -5.09 -25.64 -7.89
N ILE A 17 -4.84 -25.33 -6.61
CA ILE A 17 -5.11 -26.20 -5.47
C ILE A 17 -6.64 -26.28 -5.26
N ARG A 18 -7.23 -27.47 -5.47
CA ARG A 18 -8.62 -27.78 -5.11
C ARG A 18 -8.71 -28.15 -3.63
N ILE A 19 -9.48 -27.41 -2.84
CA ILE A 19 -9.87 -27.79 -1.47
C ILE A 19 -11.18 -28.57 -1.51
N LYS A 20 -11.18 -29.76 -0.90
CA LYS A 20 -12.34 -30.65 -0.74
C LYS A 20 -13.04 -30.27 0.57
N VAL A 21 -14.25 -29.72 0.50
CA VAL A 21 -15.07 -29.45 1.69
C VAL A 21 -16.14 -30.52 1.78
N ASP A 22 -15.98 -31.43 2.75
CA ASP A 22 -17.01 -32.41 3.12
C ASP A 22 -18.18 -31.69 3.81
N ARG A 23 -19.41 -31.93 3.33
CA ARG A 23 -20.64 -31.38 3.93
C ARG A 23 -21.10 -32.26 5.10
N PRO A 24 -21.40 -31.73 6.29
CA PRO A 24 -22.19 -32.45 7.27
C PRO A 24 -23.69 -32.31 6.97
N THR A 25 -24.39 -33.44 6.93
CA THR A 25 -25.85 -33.55 6.83
C THR A 25 -26.49 -33.24 8.18
N PHE A 26 -27.32 -32.21 8.27
CA PHE A 26 -28.18 -31.95 9.43
C PHE A 26 -29.66 -32.17 9.06
N HIS A 27 -30.32 -33.07 9.79
CA HIS A 27 -31.76 -33.28 9.75
C HIS A 27 -32.48 -32.20 10.58
N LEU A 28 -33.40 -31.45 9.96
CA LEU A 28 -34.28 -30.50 10.64
C LEU A 28 -35.71 -31.08 10.77
N LYS A 29 -36.13 -31.32 12.02
CA LYS A 29 -37.56 -31.44 12.40
C LYS A 29 -38.14 -30.03 12.55
N GLY A 30 -39.28 -29.79 11.91
CA GLY A 30 -39.88 -28.47 11.82
C GLY A 30 -40.62 -27.98 13.06
N SER A 31 -40.82 -26.66 13.13
CA SER A 31 -42.00 -25.99 13.68
C SER A 31 -41.91 -24.48 13.42
N GLY A 32 -42.96 -23.93 12.81
CA GLY A 32 -43.52 -22.63 13.19
C GLY A 32 -42.93 -21.33 12.63
N TYR A 33 -43.80 -20.62 11.91
CA TYR A 33 -43.89 -19.17 11.72
C TYR A 33 -43.40 -18.57 10.40
N SER A 34 -44.16 -17.55 10.02
CA SER A 34 -44.71 -17.28 8.70
C SER A 34 -44.05 -16.09 8.00
N GLY A 35 -43.89 -16.20 6.68
CA GLY A 35 -44.02 -15.06 5.78
C GLY A 35 -42.72 -14.48 5.21
N ILE A 36 -42.11 -15.16 4.24
CA ILE A 36 -41.31 -14.50 3.18
C ILE A 36 -41.63 -15.20 1.85
N LYS A 37 -42.25 -14.47 0.91
CA LYS A 37 -42.41 -14.90 -0.48
C LYS A 37 -41.08 -14.72 -1.22
N LEU A 38 -40.37 -15.81 -1.46
CA LEU A 38 -39.27 -15.86 -2.43
C LEU A 38 -39.84 -16.23 -3.81
N ASN A 39 -39.80 -15.29 -4.75
CA ASN A 39 -40.14 -15.56 -6.14
C ASN A 39 -39.06 -16.45 -6.78
N SER A 40 -39.51 -17.58 -7.30
CA SER A 40 -38.74 -18.60 -8.01
C SER A 40 -38.03 -18.06 -9.25
N VAL A 41 -36.69 -17.94 -9.21
CA VAL A 41 -35.87 -17.74 -10.40
C VAL A 41 -35.67 -19.09 -11.09
N LYS A 42 -36.20 -19.23 -12.31
CA LYS A 42 -36.01 -20.43 -13.16
C LYS A 42 -34.55 -20.54 -13.61
N PRO A 43 -33.94 -21.74 -13.60
CA PRO A 43 -32.59 -21.92 -14.13
C PRO A 43 -32.63 -21.91 -15.66
N CYS A 44 -31.88 -20.99 -16.28
CA CYS A 44 -31.76 -20.93 -17.73
C CYS A 44 -30.81 -22.05 -18.21
N ARG A 45 -31.34 -22.96 -19.03
CA ARG A 45 -30.63 -24.09 -19.62
C ARG A 45 -29.93 -23.59 -20.89
N ALA A 46 -28.62 -23.39 -20.85
CA ALA A 46 -27.86 -23.05 -22.06
C ALA A 46 -27.80 -24.27 -22.98
N GLN A 47 -28.43 -24.18 -24.16
CA GLN A 47 -28.25 -25.11 -25.27
C GLN A 47 -26.92 -24.82 -25.95
N LEU A 48 -26.02 -25.81 -25.97
CA LEU A 48 -24.85 -25.84 -26.84
C LEU A 48 -25.32 -26.28 -28.23
N GLU A 49 -25.51 -25.34 -29.15
CA GLU A 49 -25.53 -25.65 -30.58
C GLU A 49 -24.17 -25.30 -31.19
N SER A 50 -23.51 -26.33 -31.72
CA SER A 50 -22.28 -26.25 -32.49
C SER A 50 -22.54 -25.55 -33.83
N ILE A 51 -21.93 -24.38 -34.05
CA ILE A 51 -21.93 -23.75 -35.37
C ILE A 51 -20.59 -24.04 -36.05
N LEU A 52 -20.65 -24.92 -37.05
CA LEU A 52 -19.58 -25.21 -37.99
C LEU A 52 -19.20 -23.94 -38.77
N VAL A 53 -17.89 -23.74 -38.93
CA VAL A 53 -17.28 -22.67 -39.73
C VAL A 53 -17.60 -22.85 -41.21
N THR A 54 -18.36 -21.92 -41.80
CA THR A 54 -18.31 -21.62 -43.23
C THR A 54 -18.40 -20.11 -43.44
N GLY A 55 -17.42 -19.55 -44.15
CA GLY A 55 -17.16 -18.12 -44.25
C GLY A 55 -18.25 -17.28 -44.91
N ARG A 56 -18.47 -16.10 -44.33
CA ARG A 56 -19.00 -14.91 -44.99
C ARG A 56 -18.28 -13.67 -44.44
N SER A 57 -18.03 -12.71 -45.34
CA SER A 57 -17.38 -11.42 -45.08
C SER A 57 -18.10 -10.63 -43.97
N PRO A 58 -17.39 -9.95 -43.04
CA PRO A 58 -18.04 -9.21 -41.98
C PRO A 58 -18.65 -7.93 -42.57
N PHE A 59 -19.95 -7.99 -42.89
CA PHE A 59 -20.77 -6.79 -42.93
C PHE A 59 -20.97 -6.30 -41.49
N SER A 60 -20.92 -4.98 -41.35
CA SER A 60 -21.06 -4.20 -40.13
C SER A 60 -22.39 -4.47 -39.41
N ASP A 61 -22.42 -5.48 -38.55
CA ASP A 61 -23.40 -5.56 -37.46
C ASP A 61 -22.87 -4.76 -36.27
N THR A 62 -23.17 -3.46 -36.26
CA THR A 62 -23.13 -2.67 -35.03
C THR A 62 -24.17 -3.23 -34.08
N ALA A 63 -23.75 -4.14 -33.19
CA ALA A 63 -24.47 -4.38 -31.96
C ALA A 63 -24.65 -3.03 -31.23
N PRO A 64 -25.84 -2.68 -30.74
CA PRO A 64 -26.00 -1.46 -29.97
C PRO A 64 -25.17 -1.62 -28.71
N VAL A 65 -24.09 -0.85 -28.61
CA VAL A 65 -23.40 -0.63 -27.35
C VAL A 65 -24.44 0.00 -26.44
N LEU A 66 -24.92 -0.76 -25.46
CA LEU A 66 -25.70 -0.20 -24.36
C LEU A 66 -24.71 0.67 -23.58
N GLU A 67 -24.59 1.95 -23.96
CA GLU A 67 -23.90 2.96 -23.17
C GLU A 67 -24.72 3.20 -21.90
N THR A 68 -24.65 2.26 -20.94
CA THR A 68 -24.91 2.62 -19.56
C THR A 68 -23.71 3.44 -19.12
N GLY A 69 -23.78 4.75 -19.35
CA GLY A 69 -22.77 5.70 -18.89
C GLY A 69 -22.54 5.51 -17.39
N PHE A 70 -21.28 5.53 -16.97
CA PHE A 70 -20.94 5.55 -15.55
C PHE A 70 -21.50 6.83 -14.94
N VAL A 71 -22.49 6.71 -14.06
CA VAL A 71 -23.09 7.86 -13.38
C VAL A 71 -22.21 8.20 -12.18
N ASP A 72 -21.49 9.31 -12.28
CA ASP A 72 -20.64 9.83 -11.21
C ASP A 72 -21.45 10.81 -10.35
N HIS A 73 -21.86 10.35 -9.17
CA HIS A 73 -22.67 11.13 -8.24
C HIS A 73 -21.80 12.02 -7.36
N GLY A 74 -22.23 13.26 -7.16
CA GLY A 74 -21.62 14.12 -6.14
C GLY A 74 -21.86 13.56 -4.73
N LEU A 75 -20.98 13.91 -3.78
CA LEU A 75 -21.07 13.43 -2.39
C LEU A 75 -22.46 13.66 -1.76
N ASN A 76 -23.08 14.81 -2.01
CA ASN A 76 -24.41 15.11 -1.47
C ASN A 76 -25.53 14.19 -2.00
N GLU A 77 -25.40 13.70 -3.23
CA GLU A 77 -26.35 12.76 -3.81
C GLU A 77 -26.08 11.33 -3.36
N ALA A 78 -24.80 10.96 -3.26
CA ALA A 78 -24.38 9.62 -2.85
C ALA A 78 -24.54 9.39 -1.33
N ASP A 79 -24.21 10.39 -0.51
CA ASP A 79 -24.22 10.35 0.94
C ASP A 79 -24.49 11.75 1.56
N PRO A 80 -25.77 12.17 1.66
CA PRO A 80 -26.14 13.46 2.24
C PRO A 80 -25.81 13.58 3.73
N ASP A 81 -25.71 12.46 4.46
CA ASP A 81 -25.38 12.44 5.88
C ASP A 81 -23.90 12.81 6.09
N VAL A 82 -22.99 12.23 5.33
CA VAL A 82 -21.57 12.62 5.33
C VAL A 82 -21.39 14.06 4.89
N GLN A 83 -22.10 14.49 3.84
CA GLN A 83 -22.07 15.89 3.41
C GLN A 83 -22.51 16.86 4.53
N SER A 84 -23.55 16.49 5.29
CA SER A 84 -24.03 17.26 6.46
C SER A 84 -22.98 17.35 7.56
N ILE A 85 -22.28 16.26 7.86
CA ILE A 85 -21.19 16.23 8.86
C ILE A 85 -20.04 17.15 8.43
N ILE A 86 -19.61 17.08 7.16
CA ILE A 86 -18.55 17.94 6.62
C ILE A 86 -18.94 19.42 6.72
N ASN A 87 -20.19 19.75 6.41
CA ASN A 87 -20.67 21.13 6.52
C ASN A 87 -20.64 21.65 7.96
N LYS A 88 -21.02 20.82 8.93
CA LYS A 88 -20.93 21.15 10.37
C LYS A 88 -19.49 21.35 10.81
N GLU A 89 -18.55 20.50 10.38
CA GLU A 89 -17.12 20.67 10.72
C GLU A 89 -16.52 21.92 10.08
N LYS A 90 -16.88 22.22 8.83
CA LYS A 90 -16.47 23.45 8.14
C LYS A 90 -16.95 24.70 8.90
N GLU A 91 -18.19 24.67 9.36
CA GLU A 91 -18.76 25.76 10.17
C GLU A 91 -18.07 25.88 11.53
N ARG A 92 -17.75 24.76 12.19
CA ARG A 92 -16.99 24.71 13.44
C ARG A 92 -15.63 25.39 13.27
N GLN A 93 -14.86 24.98 12.26
CA GLN A 93 -13.53 25.55 11.95
C GLN A 93 -13.59 27.05 11.65
N PHE A 94 -14.63 27.50 10.94
CA PHE A 94 -14.77 28.92 10.60
C PHE A 94 -15.15 29.80 11.80
N LYS A 95 -15.93 29.25 12.75
CA LYS A 95 -16.45 30.00 13.90
C LYS A 95 -15.59 29.88 15.16
N SER A 96 -14.59 28.99 15.15
CA SER A 96 -13.75 28.71 16.32
C SER A 96 -12.37 29.35 16.18
N LEU A 97 -11.81 29.79 17.31
CA LEU A 97 -10.40 30.17 17.38
C LEU A 97 -9.59 28.90 17.63
N GLU A 98 -9.02 28.34 16.57
CA GLU A 98 -8.15 27.16 16.66
C GLU A 98 -6.79 27.56 17.24
N LEU A 99 -6.54 27.22 18.51
CA LEU A 99 -5.31 27.50 19.25
C LEU A 99 -4.42 26.26 19.44
N ILE A 100 -4.79 25.15 18.81
CA ILE A 100 -3.99 23.93 18.83
C ILE A 100 -2.80 24.14 17.89
N ALA A 101 -1.60 24.28 18.47
CA ALA A 101 -0.38 24.65 17.72
C ALA A 101 0.02 23.67 16.59
N SER A 102 -0.49 22.44 16.63
CA SER A 102 -0.21 21.40 15.63
C SER A 102 -1.26 21.31 14.52
N GLU A 103 -2.40 21.97 14.65
CA GLU A 103 -3.42 21.99 13.62
C GLU A 103 -3.20 23.16 12.65
N ASN A 104 -3.64 22.98 11.41
CA ASN A 104 -3.51 24.00 10.38
C ASN A 104 -4.57 23.81 9.30
N PHE A 105 -4.84 24.88 8.55
CA PHE A 105 -5.75 24.86 7.41
C PHE A 105 -4.94 24.66 6.13
N THR A 106 -5.14 23.52 5.47
CA THR A 106 -4.51 23.26 4.18
C THR A 106 -5.16 24.08 3.06
N SER A 107 -4.44 24.27 1.96
CA SER A 107 -4.93 25.03 0.81
C SER A 107 -5.94 24.22 -0.03
N ARG A 108 -6.81 24.92 -0.76
CA ARG A 108 -7.75 24.29 -1.71
C ARG A 108 -7.03 23.45 -2.77
N ALA A 109 -5.90 23.94 -3.27
CA ALA A 109 -5.11 23.24 -4.28
C ALA A 109 -4.58 21.88 -3.77
N VAL A 110 -4.21 21.79 -2.48
CA VAL A 110 -3.80 20.51 -1.88
C VAL A 110 -4.97 19.55 -1.78
N MET A 111 -6.14 20.02 -1.34
CA MET A 111 -7.35 19.17 -1.26
C MET A 111 -7.79 18.67 -2.64
N GLU A 112 -7.75 19.52 -3.68
CA GLU A 112 -8.06 19.14 -5.07
C GLU A 112 -7.12 18.03 -5.57
N ALA A 113 -5.83 18.11 -5.27
CA ALA A 113 -4.86 17.08 -5.66
C ALA A 113 -5.07 15.75 -4.91
N VAL A 114 -5.34 15.80 -3.61
CA VAL A 114 -5.57 14.61 -2.77
C VAL A 114 -6.84 13.86 -3.19
N GLY A 115 -7.90 14.57 -3.55
CA GLY A 115 -9.16 13.98 -4.04
C GLY A 115 -9.17 13.65 -5.54
N SER A 116 -8.03 13.65 -6.21
CA SER A 116 -7.95 13.44 -7.67
C SER A 116 -7.91 11.96 -8.08
N CYS A 117 -7.95 11.71 -9.38
CA CYS A 117 -7.88 10.36 -9.96
C CYS A 117 -6.58 9.60 -9.66
N LEU A 118 -5.56 10.26 -9.11
CA LEU A 118 -4.30 9.62 -8.71
C LEU A 118 -4.51 8.51 -7.67
N THR A 119 -5.58 8.58 -6.86
CA THR A 119 -5.94 7.52 -5.92
C THR A 119 -6.24 6.17 -6.58
N ASN A 120 -6.51 6.14 -7.88
CA ASN A 120 -6.87 4.92 -8.60
C ASN A 120 -5.64 4.12 -9.05
N LYS A 121 -4.44 4.74 -9.07
CA LYS A 121 -3.26 4.10 -9.65
C LYS A 121 -2.48 3.33 -8.60
N TYR A 122 -2.17 2.08 -8.94
CA TYR A 122 -1.23 1.24 -8.21
C TYR A 122 0.17 1.37 -8.83
N SER A 123 1.15 1.85 -8.08
CA SER A 123 2.49 2.21 -8.56
C SER A 123 3.61 1.72 -7.63
N GLU A 124 3.61 0.43 -7.29
CA GLU A 124 4.69 -0.17 -6.50
C GLU A 124 6.05 -0.04 -7.18
N GLY A 125 7.07 0.29 -6.39
CA GLY A 125 8.45 0.49 -6.83
C GLY A 125 8.87 1.95 -6.68
N LEU A 126 9.96 2.31 -7.34
CA LEU A 126 10.45 3.70 -7.42
C LEU A 126 10.27 4.21 -8.86
N PRO A 127 10.30 5.53 -9.09
CA PRO A 127 10.22 6.09 -10.45
C PRO A 127 11.20 5.42 -11.42
N GLY A 128 10.71 4.99 -12.58
CA GLY A 128 11.48 4.27 -13.60
C GLY A 128 11.83 2.81 -13.25
N LYS A 129 11.45 2.33 -12.06
CA LYS A 129 11.66 0.96 -11.55
C LYS A 129 10.38 0.39 -10.94
N GLY A 130 9.24 0.69 -11.55
CA GLY A 130 7.95 0.16 -11.13
C GLY A 130 7.77 -1.32 -11.50
N TYR A 131 7.00 -2.05 -10.69
CA TYR A 131 6.64 -3.45 -10.97
C TYR A 131 5.51 -3.60 -12.01
N TYR A 132 4.69 -2.55 -12.16
CA TYR A 132 3.53 -2.53 -13.07
C TYR A 132 3.68 -1.44 -14.13
N GLY A 133 2.99 -1.61 -15.26
CA GLY A 133 2.94 -0.62 -16.34
C GLY A 133 1.99 0.56 -16.04
N GLY A 134 2.07 1.59 -16.90
CA GLY A 134 1.17 2.74 -16.89
C GLY A 134 1.46 3.77 -15.80
N ASN A 135 2.69 3.83 -15.28
CA ASN A 135 3.09 4.74 -14.21
C ASN A 135 3.72 6.04 -14.73
N GLU A 136 3.60 6.36 -16.02
CA GLU A 136 4.35 7.46 -16.65
C GLU A 136 4.13 8.80 -15.92
N TYR A 137 2.87 9.10 -15.60
CA TYR A 137 2.50 10.34 -14.91
C TYR A 137 2.66 10.27 -13.39
N THR A 138 2.56 9.08 -12.79
CA THR A 138 2.80 8.89 -11.36
C THR A 138 4.28 9.04 -11.03
N ASP A 139 5.16 8.50 -11.88
CA ASP A 139 6.61 8.65 -11.79
C ASP A 139 7.03 10.12 -11.98
N GLU A 140 6.41 10.84 -12.92
CA GLU A 140 6.63 12.28 -13.10
C GLU A 140 6.27 13.06 -11.83
N LEU A 141 5.10 12.78 -11.25
CA LEU A 141 4.62 13.43 -10.04
C LEU A 141 5.53 13.14 -8.83
N GLU A 142 5.92 11.88 -8.64
CA GLU A 142 6.79 11.49 -7.52
C GLU A 142 8.17 12.14 -7.66
N THR A 143 8.74 12.14 -8.87
CA THR A 143 10.02 12.81 -9.15
C THR A 143 9.93 14.32 -8.88
N LEU A 144 8.82 14.96 -9.26
CA LEU A 144 8.58 16.38 -8.97
C LEU A 144 8.47 16.63 -7.47
N CYS A 145 7.79 15.76 -6.73
CA CYS A 145 7.65 15.83 -5.27
C CYS A 145 9.03 15.73 -4.59
N GLN A 146 9.84 14.75 -4.96
CA GLN A 146 11.20 14.57 -4.44
C GLN A 146 12.07 15.81 -4.67
N LYS A 147 12.07 16.34 -5.91
CA LYS A 147 12.82 17.58 -6.24
C LYS A 147 12.35 18.77 -5.40
N ARG A 148 11.04 18.96 -5.27
CA ARG A 148 10.48 20.05 -4.45
C ARG A 148 10.79 19.89 -2.97
N ALA A 149 10.79 18.66 -2.45
CA ALA A 149 11.17 18.38 -1.07
C ALA A 149 12.63 18.78 -0.82
N LEU A 150 13.58 18.35 -1.66
CA LEU A 150 14.98 18.76 -1.53
C LEU A 150 15.15 20.28 -1.61
N ALA A 151 14.46 20.94 -2.56
CA ALA A 151 14.51 22.38 -2.72
C ALA A 151 13.93 23.15 -1.51
N ALA A 152 12.83 22.66 -0.93
CA ALA A 152 12.19 23.27 0.23
C ALA A 152 13.09 23.27 1.47
N PHE A 153 13.98 22.29 1.59
CA PHE A 153 14.96 22.19 2.68
C PHE A 153 16.37 22.65 2.29
N HIS A 154 16.54 23.27 1.11
CA HIS A 154 17.83 23.77 0.60
C HIS A 154 18.92 22.68 0.54
N LEU A 155 18.55 21.46 0.16
CA LEU A 155 19.45 20.32 0.09
C LEU A 155 20.02 20.14 -1.33
N ASP A 156 21.30 19.78 -1.40
CA ASP A 156 22.00 19.42 -2.64
C ASP A 156 21.62 17.98 -3.05
N GLU A 157 21.04 17.83 -4.23
CA GLU A 157 20.59 16.54 -4.79
C GLU A 157 21.73 15.52 -4.98
N ASN A 158 22.98 15.98 -5.12
CA ASN A 158 24.13 15.10 -5.24
C ASN A 158 24.56 14.49 -3.89
N LYS A 159 24.07 15.06 -2.78
CA LYS A 159 24.41 14.65 -1.42
C LYS A 159 23.24 14.02 -0.68
N TRP A 160 22.02 14.40 -1.03
CA TRP A 160 20.80 14.00 -0.33
C TRP A 160 19.77 13.41 -1.28
N GLY A 161 19.28 12.22 -0.93
CA GLY A 161 18.07 11.64 -1.50
C GLY A 161 16.88 11.83 -0.56
N VAL A 162 15.67 11.77 -1.09
CA VAL A 162 14.43 11.84 -0.30
C VAL A 162 13.46 10.75 -0.76
N ASN A 163 12.81 10.09 0.19
CA ASN A 163 11.70 9.19 -0.08
C ASN A 163 10.40 9.91 0.34
N VAL A 164 9.45 10.02 -0.59
CA VAL A 164 8.16 10.73 -0.41
C VAL A 164 6.96 9.78 -0.37
N GLN A 165 7.20 8.46 -0.38
CA GLN A 165 6.16 7.42 -0.49
C GLN A 165 5.59 6.94 0.85
N LEU A 166 6.05 7.46 2.00
CA LEU A 166 5.77 6.85 3.31
C LEU A 166 4.26 6.87 3.68
N LEU A 167 3.58 5.80 3.24
CA LEU A 167 2.25 5.33 3.61
C LEU A 167 2.27 3.85 4.06
N SER A 168 3.41 3.14 3.97
CA SER A 168 3.57 1.76 4.49
C SER A 168 3.81 1.69 6.01
N GLY A 169 4.29 2.80 6.60
CA GLY A 169 4.68 2.87 8.01
C GLY A 169 5.85 1.96 8.39
N LEU A 170 6.58 1.39 7.42
CA LEU A 170 7.72 0.50 7.66
C LEU A 170 9.06 1.18 7.33
N THR A 171 10.13 0.77 8.01
CA THR A 171 11.49 1.24 7.70
C THR A 171 11.93 0.71 6.34
N ASP A 172 12.35 1.62 5.45
CA ASP A 172 12.92 1.28 4.15
C ASP A 172 14.39 0.84 4.30
N TYR A 173 14.60 -0.45 4.52
CA TYR A 173 15.94 -1.02 4.71
C TYR A 173 16.81 -0.99 3.44
N ASP A 174 16.20 -0.98 2.25
CA ASP A 174 16.95 -0.92 0.99
C ASP A 174 17.51 0.48 0.76
N MET A 175 16.74 1.51 1.11
CA MET A 175 17.24 2.89 1.11
C MET A 175 18.26 3.13 2.22
N LEU A 176 18.06 2.53 3.41
CA LEU A 176 19.06 2.55 4.48
C LEU A 176 20.40 1.97 4.00
N GLU A 177 20.40 0.81 3.32
CA GLU A 177 21.61 0.18 2.80
C GLU A 177 22.35 1.06 1.78
N LYS A 178 21.61 1.62 0.81
CA LYS A 178 22.16 2.55 -0.20
C LYS A 178 22.80 3.77 0.47
N THR A 179 22.09 4.37 1.42
CA THR A 179 22.53 5.58 2.10
C THR A 179 23.75 5.30 2.99
N ALA A 180 23.73 4.19 3.73
CA ALA A 180 24.86 3.76 4.55
C ALA A 180 26.11 3.49 3.70
N THR A 181 25.96 2.88 2.52
CA THR A 181 27.09 2.61 1.61
C THR A 181 27.73 3.90 1.10
N LEU A 182 26.92 4.91 0.81
CA LEU A 182 27.37 6.23 0.34
C LEU A 182 28.00 7.06 1.46
N PHE A 183 27.32 7.16 2.60
CA PHE A 183 27.72 8.04 3.70
C PHE A 183 28.79 7.42 4.61
N ARG A 184 28.91 6.08 4.62
CA ARG A 184 29.80 5.29 5.49
C ARG A 184 29.77 5.73 6.96
N PRO A 185 28.61 5.65 7.62
CA PRO A 185 28.50 5.99 9.02
C PRO A 185 29.41 5.10 9.87
N LYS A 186 29.88 5.61 11.00
CA LYS A 186 30.58 4.80 12.01
C LYS A 186 29.62 4.13 13.00
N LEU A 187 28.39 4.63 13.07
CA LEU A 187 27.33 4.15 13.95
C LEU A 187 26.00 4.23 13.22
N ILE A 188 25.23 3.14 13.26
CA ILE A 188 23.83 3.07 12.83
C ILE A 188 22.99 2.82 14.08
N ILE A 189 21.94 3.62 14.28
CA ILE A 189 21.06 3.51 15.43
C ILE A 189 19.75 2.86 15.00
N ALA A 190 19.40 1.75 15.63
CA ALA A 190 18.06 1.17 15.66
C ALA A 190 17.35 1.71 16.90
N GLY A 191 16.12 2.21 16.77
CA GLY A 191 15.39 2.78 17.90
C GLY A 191 14.47 3.91 17.47
N ALA A 192 13.32 4.01 18.11
CA ALA A 192 12.33 5.04 17.82
C ALA A 192 11.44 5.29 19.04
N SER A 193 10.90 6.50 19.13
CA SER A 193 9.93 6.88 20.17
C SER A 193 8.49 6.54 19.79
N ALA A 194 8.17 6.53 18.49
CA ALA A 194 6.81 6.39 17.95
C ALA A 194 6.80 5.54 16.69
N TYR A 195 7.31 4.32 16.78
CA TYR A 195 7.30 3.33 15.68
C TYR A 195 6.50 2.10 16.13
N PRO A 196 5.39 1.75 15.45
CA PRO A 196 4.44 0.74 15.94
C PRO A 196 4.83 -0.70 15.56
N ARG A 197 6.01 -0.92 14.99
CA ARG A 197 6.47 -2.21 14.48
C ARG A 197 7.82 -2.57 15.07
N ASP A 198 8.14 -3.86 15.05
CA ASP A 198 9.44 -4.35 15.47
C ASP A 198 10.50 -4.03 14.41
N PHE A 199 11.77 -3.99 14.81
CA PHE A 199 12.89 -3.73 13.91
C PHE A 199 13.44 -5.03 13.32
N ASP A 200 13.77 -5.02 12.03
CA ASP A 200 14.52 -6.10 11.39
C ASP A 200 16.02 -6.00 11.76
N TYR A 201 16.35 -6.43 12.98
CA TYR A 201 17.73 -6.46 13.48
C TYR A 201 18.69 -7.26 12.58
N PRO A 202 18.34 -8.44 12.05
CA PRO A 202 19.19 -9.15 11.09
C PRO A 202 19.53 -8.31 9.86
N ARG A 203 18.55 -7.60 9.29
CA ARG A 203 18.76 -6.75 8.12
C ARG A 203 19.65 -5.56 8.48
N MET A 204 19.40 -4.89 9.60
CA MET A 204 20.23 -3.76 10.06
C MET A 204 21.67 -4.18 10.37
N ARG A 205 21.87 -5.36 10.97
CA ARG A 205 23.20 -5.93 11.23
C ARG A 205 23.99 -6.14 9.95
N LYS A 206 23.37 -6.79 8.95
CA LYS A 206 24.01 -6.97 7.63
C LYS A 206 24.44 -5.66 7.01
N ILE A 207 23.59 -4.62 7.07
CA ILE A 207 23.93 -3.30 6.54
C ILE A 207 25.11 -2.69 7.30
N ALA A 208 25.09 -2.76 8.64
CA ALA A 208 26.17 -2.25 9.48
C ALA A 208 27.51 -2.96 9.21
N ASP A 209 27.49 -4.28 9.00
CA ASP A 209 28.68 -5.07 8.64
C ASP A 209 29.28 -4.64 7.30
N VAL A 210 28.44 -4.45 6.28
CA VAL A 210 28.88 -4.07 4.93
C VAL A 210 29.64 -2.74 4.95
N VAL A 211 29.21 -1.78 5.78
CA VAL A 211 29.81 -0.45 5.84
C VAL A 211 30.86 -0.30 6.95
N GLY A 212 31.04 -1.33 7.78
CA GLY A 212 31.95 -1.31 8.94
C GLY A 212 31.49 -0.37 10.05
N ALA A 213 30.18 -0.24 10.26
CA ALA A 213 29.57 0.55 11.34
C ALA A 213 29.27 -0.31 12.57
N PHE A 214 29.25 0.32 13.74
CA PHE A 214 28.57 -0.25 14.90
C PHE A 214 27.06 -0.16 14.70
N LEU A 215 26.34 -1.21 15.12
CA LEU A 215 24.89 -1.17 15.28
C LEU A 215 24.58 -0.95 16.75
N MET A 216 23.87 0.13 17.07
CA MET A 216 23.40 0.44 18.41
C MET A 216 21.88 0.39 18.45
N MET A 217 21.32 -0.25 19.47
CA MET A 217 19.88 -0.19 19.75
C MET A 217 19.60 0.79 20.89
N ASP A 218 18.69 1.73 20.67
CA ASP A 218 18.00 2.45 21.73
C ASP A 218 16.62 1.83 21.95
N MET A 219 16.51 1.00 22.99
CA MET A 219 15.29 0.26 23.32
C MET A 219 14.42 0.95 24.38
N ALA A 220 14.63 2.25 24.63
CA ALA A 220 13.96 2.98 25.71
C ALA A 220 12.43 2.79 25.80
N HIS A 221 11.73 2.60 24.67
CA HIS A 221 10.28 2.41 24.64
C HIS A 221 9.80 0.96 24.72
N ILE A 222 10.69 -0.01 24.50
CA ILE A 222 10.34 -1.43 24.40
C ILE A 222 11.10 -2.31 25.40
N SER A 223 11.85 -1.74 26.34
CA SER A 223 12.74 -2.49 27.23
C SER A 223 12.03 -3.56 28.06
N GLY A 224 10.85 -3.30 28.61
CA GLY A 224 10.07 -4.31 29.32
C GLY A 224 9.49 -5.38 28.41
N LEU A 225 9.20 -5.05 27.14
CA LEU A 225 8.76 -6.02 26.14
C LEU A 225 9.91 -6.96 25.73
N VAL A 226 11.12 -6.42 25.57
CA VAL A 226 12.33 -7.20 25.35
C VAL A 226 12.62 -8.09 26.55
N ALA A 227 12.55 -7.55 27.77
CA ALA A 227 12.79 -8.29 29.01
C ALA A 227 11.79 -9.43 29.26
N SER A 228 10.56 -9.30 28.76
CA SER A 228 9.53 -10.34 28.80
C SER A 228 9.53 -11.27 27.57
N SER A 229 10.48 -11.08 26.66
CA SER A 229 10.66 -11.90 25.45
C SER A 229 9.43 -11.96 24.53
N VAL A 230 8.67 -10.85 24.44
CA VAL A 230 7.49 -10.75 23.57
C VAL A 230 7.75 -10.06 22.23
N VAL A 231 8.92 -9.41 22.10
CA VAL A 231 9.42 -8.79 20.86
C VAL A 231 10.83 -9.32 20.55
N GLY A 232 11.36 -9.01 19.37
CA GLY A 232 12.70 -9.43 18.96
C GLY A 232 13.79 -8.99 19.94
N ASP A 233 14.80 -9.83 20.12
CA ASP A 233 15.92 -9.55 21.02
C ASP A 233 17.01 -8.73 20.30
N PRO A 234 17.20 -7.44 20.63
CA PRO A 234 18.24 -6.62 20.03
C PRO A 234 19.66 -7.04 20.45
N PHE A 235 19.82 -7.76 21.58
CA PHE A 235 21.13 -8.16 22.11
C PHE A 235 21.83 -9.21 21.23
N GLU A 236 21.10 -9.94 20.38
CA GLU A 236 21.68 -10.90 19.43
C GLU A 236 22.44 -10.22 18.28
N TYR A 237 22.09 -8.98 17.94
CA TYR A 237 22.56 -8.31 16.72
C TYR A 237 23.32 -7.01 17.00
N CYS A 238 22.96 -6.29 18.06
CA CYS A 238 23.48 -4.96 18.33
C CYS A 238 24.76 -5.02 19.17
N ALA A 239 25.74 -4.19 18.83
CA ALA A 239 26.99 -4.10 19.58
C ALA A 239 26.82 -3.30 20.88
N ILE A 240 25.89 -2.34 20.88
CA ILE A 240 25.60 -1.47 22.02
C ILE A 240 24.08 -1.42 22.17
N VAL A 241 23.58 -1.56 23.39
CA VAL A 241 22.15 -1.39 23.71
C VAL A 241 22.02 -0.36 24.83
N THR A 242 21.24 0.69 24.57
CA THR A 242 20.91 1.74 25.54
C THR A 242 19.42 1.69 25.88
N THR A 243 19.06 2.08 27.10
CA THR A 243 17.66 2.18 27.50
C THR A 243 17.46 3.21 28.62
N THR A 244 16.22 3.68 28.76
CA THR A 244 15.74 4.39 29.95
C THR A 244 15.18 3.39 30.97
N MET A 245 15.24 3.73 32.27
CA MET A 245 14.74 2.89 33.36
C MET A 245 13.31 3.23 33.83
N HIS A 246 12.67 4.23 33.22
CA HIS A 246 11.40 4.81 33.71
C HIS A 246 10.20 4.57 32.76
N LYS A 247 10.41 3.83 31.67
CA LYS A 247 9.37 3.49 30.68
C LYS A 247 8.99 2.00 30.81
N PHE A 248 8.15 1.52 29.88
CA PHE A 248 7.67 0.14 29.80
C PHE A 248 8.77 -0.90 29.98
#